data_AF-A0A9P1BU41-F1
#
_entry.id   AF-A0A9P1BU41-F1
#
_cell.length_a   1.000
_cell.length_b   1.000
_cell.length_c   1.000
_cell.angle_alpha   90.00
_cell.angle_beta   90.00
_cell.angle_gamma   90.00
#
_symmetry.space_group_name_H-M   'P 1'
#
loop_
_entity.id
_entity.type
_entity.pdbx_description
1 polymer ?
#
loop_
_entity_poly.entity_id
_entity_poly.type
_entity_poly.pdbx_seq_one_letter_code
_entity_poly.pdbx_strand_id
1 'polypeptide(L)'
;MAAMWTLLSVFLCISTVRGEDETCATCGQSPPAQSAALLQSSVQRNSKTAVGPHVFSPAQLFGPGPMGRHVSQTQMGRMGPRMGPHPHQRMSQPHFSFEQRRAGGQSKGESLYGGAVLTPCQDPSAWTPEKDVYGWCDMYSMPVQPDAATCDAGDGCRYSYGYCYCDKKEGCNAVGGTWNGYTCREEMENMFPDYLEKIREAAAAGTCEGKDHYGYGVKDMVAYPAMMCCTDYPSTMCEHNVQPMTPCKSEAEFLPDAYAWAYCDLSATNPPKETCDATPDCKEEWGWCNCQSKASCELLGGYFQGGTCKDEMKWWNPGDHKGVKEALDKGTCAGVEGAWGDIKYQVDWIGHLCCASKKSVCEELDHYDSGYSSTGMY
;
A
#
# COMPACT_ATOMS: atom_id res chain seq x y z
N MET A 1 -1.23 -42.80 -23.62
CA MET A 1 -1.99 -44.04 -23.33
C MET A 1 -1.60 -44.48 -21.93
N ALA A 2 -2.42 -44.11 -20.95
CA ALA A 2 -3.26 -45.03 -20.17
C ALA A 2 -2.42 -45.87 -19.18
N ALA A 3 -2.43 -45.53 -17.88
CA ALA A 3 -3.28 -46.13 -16.83
C ALA A 3 -2.78 -47.54 -16.45
N MET A 4 -2.74 -48.04 -15.22
CA MET A 4 -3.26 -47.68 -13.90
C MET A 4 -2.62 -48.69 -12.91
N TRP A 5 -2.30 -48.24 -11.69
CA TRP A 5 -2.57 -48.90 -10.40
C TRP A 5 -2.09 -50.34 -10.10
N THR A 6 -1.33 -50.50 -9.00
CA THR A 6 -1.75 -51.34 -7.86
C THR A 6 -1.02 -50.98 -6.55
N LEU A 7 -1.80 -50.89 -5.47
CA LEU A 7 -1.45 -50.68 -4.07
C LEU A 7 -0.79 -51.92 -3.44
N LEU A 8 0.09 -51.74 -2.44
CA LEU A 8 0.11 -52.64 -1.29
C LEU A 8 0.73 -52.00 -0.03
N SER A 9 -0.03 -52.15 1.05
CA SER A 9 0.10 -51.59 2.39
C SER A 9 1.12 -52.34 3.25
N VAL A 10 1.80 -51.64 4.17
CA VAL A 10 2.44 -52.26 5.34
C VAL A 10 2.06 -51.48 6.59
N PHE A 11 1.16 -52.06 7.38
CA PHE A 11 0.92 -51.76 8.79
C PHE A 11 1.84 -52.66 9.64
N LEU A 12 2.48 -52.09 10.66
CA LEU A 12 3.05 -52.84 11.78
C LEU A 12 2.71 -52.12 13.09
N CYS A 13 1.86 -52.77 13.88
CA CYS A 13 1.54 -52.46 15.28
C CYS A 13 2.54 -53.16 16.21
N ILE A 14 2.96 -52.47 17.29
CA ILE A 14 3.37 -53.05 18.59
C ILE A 14 2.91 -52.05 19.68
N SER A 15 1.75 -52.27 20.31
CA SER A 15 1.53 -52.83 21.68
C SER A 15 1.90 -51.89 22.85
N THR A 16 0.89 -51.27 23.48
CA THR A 16 0.34 -51.57 24.83
C THR A 16 1.02 -50.90 26.03
N VAL A 17 0.33 -49.95 26.67
CA VAL A 17 0.16 -49.88 28.15
C VAL A 17 -1.28 -49.46 28.44
N ARG A 18 -1.84 -50.07 29.47
CA ARG A 18 -3.24 -50.28 29.83
C ARG A 18 -3.53 -49.61 31.19
N GLY A 19 -4.78 -49.18 31.39
CA GLY A 19 -5.40 -48.71 32.64
C GLY A 19 -6.52 -47.72 32.27
N GLU A 20 -7.81 -48.08 32.13
CA GLU A 20 -8.77 -48.61 33.13
C GLU A 20 -8.70 -47.72 34.40
N ASP A 21 -9.66 -46.83 34.70
CA ASP A 21 -11.03 -47.15 35.14
C ASP A 21 -12.15 -46.10 34.87
N GLU A 22 -13.30 -46.68 34.50
CA GLU A 22 -14.72 -46.43 34.81
C GLU A 22 -15.32 -45.04 35.17
N THR A 23 -16.24 -44.63 34.29
CA THR A 23 -17.63 -44.15 34.49
C THR A 23 -18.19 -43.88 35.90
N CYS A 24 -18.91 -42.76 36.08
CA CYS A 24 -20.32 -42.78 36.53
C CYS A 24 -21.05 -41.43 36.31
N ALA A 25 -22.35 -41.53 35.98
CA ALA A 25 -23.25 -40.43 35.65
C ALA A 25 -24.12 -39.96 36.84
N THR A 26 -24.58 -38.70 36.73
CA THR A 26 -25.84 -38.11 37.27
C THR A 26 -26.03 -37.79 38.77
N CYS A 27 -26.79 -36.69 38.97
CA CYS A 27 -27.32 -36.04 40.19
C CYS A 27 -26.40 -34.92 40.73
N GLY A 28 -26.68 -33.62 40.67
CA GLY A 28 -27.95 -32.92 40.86
C GLY A 28 -27.97 -32.31 42.27
N GLN A 29 -27.65 -31.01 42.41
CA GLN A 29 -28.10 -30.05 43.44
C GLN A 29 -27.19 -28.80 43.51
N SER A 30 -27.80 -27.62 43.49
CA SER A 30 -27.25 -26.33 43.96
C SER A 30 -27.99 -25.92 45.25
N PRO A 31 -27.62 -24.82 45.93
CA PRO A 31 -26.43 -24.53 46.74
C PRO A 31 -26.82 -24.26 48.22
N PRO A 32 -25.95 -23.69 49.08
CA PRO A 32 -26.18 -22.27 49.41
C PRO A 32 -24.93 -21.43 49.71
N ALA A 33 -25.15 -20.11 49.69
CA ALA A 33 -24.25 -19.00 49.97
C ALA A 33 -24.03 -18.73 51.48
N GLN A 34 -22.85 -18.19 51.84
CA GLN A 34 -22.61 -17.19 52.92
C GLN A 34 -21.35 -16.38 52.52
N SER A 35 -21.46 -15.07 52.23
CA SER A 35 -21.26 -13.92 53.14
C SER A 35 -19.83 -13.82 53.69
N ALA A 36 -19.14 -12.69 53.83
CA ALA A 36 -19.29 -11.27 53.52
C ALA A 36 -17.97 -10.62 54.02
N ALA A 37 -17.47 -9.56 53.40
CA ALA A 37 -16.83 -8.42 54.10
C ALA A 37 -16.35 -7.36 53.09
N LEU A 38 -17.14 -6.30 53.04
CA LEU A 38 -16.76 -4.96 52.58
C LEU A 38 -15.65 -4.37 53.48
N LEU A 39 -14.80 -3.52 52.90
CA LEU A 39 -14.51 -2.20 53.45
C LEU A 39 -13.97 -1.28 52.33
N GLN A 40 -14.83 -0.33 51.94
CA GLN A 40 -14.48 0.89 51.23
C GLN A 40 -13.97 1.92 52.26
N SER A 41 -12.97 2.73 51.89
CA SER A 41 -12.96 4.14 52.30
C SER A 41 -12.25 5.00 51.27
N SER A 42 -13.03 5.85 50.62
CA SER A 42 -12.64 7.06 49.90
C SER A 42 -12.31 8.19 50.88
N VAL A 43 -11.39 9.12 50.55
CA VAL A 43 -11.52 10.59 50.71
C VAL A 43 -10.39 11.32 49.93
N GLN A 44 -10.79 12.48 49.40
CA GLN A 44 -10.23 13.51 48.50
C GLN A 44 -8.84 14.15 48.76
N ARG A 45 -8.28 14.68 47.64
CA ARG A 45 -7.52 15.96 47.36
C ARG A 45 -6.76 16.63 48.53
N ASN A 46 -5.52 17.12 48.44
CA ASN A 46 -4.97 18.07 47.45
C ASN A 46 -3.45 18.33 47.69
N SER A 47 -2.70 18.61 46.61
CA SER A 47 -1.50 19.48 46.45
C SER A 47 -0.27 19.46 47.42
N LYS A 48 0.91 19.04 46.89
CA LYS A 48 2.11 19.89 46.60
C LYS A 48 3.39 19.04 46.33
N THR A 49 3.94 19.24 45.14
CA THR A 49 5.36 19.43 44.78
C THR A 49 6.45 18.51 45.38
N ALA A 50 7.00 17.63 44.55
CA ALA A 50 8.43 17.29 44.56
C ALA A 50 8.89 16.98 43.13
N VAL A 51 9.95 17.66 42.71
CA VAL A 51 10.54 17.71 41.37
C VAL A 51 11.59 16.59 41.23
N GLY A 52 11.57 15.86 40.12
CA GLY A 52 12.58 14.87 39.71
C GLY A 52 12.24 14.27 38.34
N PRO A 53 13.22 13.94 37.48
CA PRO A 53 13.28 14.45 36.11
C PRO A 53 12.42 13.69 35.10
N HIS A 54 11.70 14.46 34.28
CA HIS A 54 10.99 14.00 33.09
C HIS A 54 11.99 13.64 31.98
N VAL A 55 11.99 12.36 31.57
CA VAL A 55 12.49 11.96 30.25
C VAL A 55 11.37 12.27 29.27
N PHE A 56 11.50 13.40 28.57
CA PHE A 56 10.59 13.77 27.49
C PHE A 56 10.87 12.91 26.26
N SER A 57 9.85 12.15 25.86
CA SER A 57 9.79 11.49 24.55
C SER A 57 9.56 12.56 23.48
N PRO A 58 10.30 12.64 22.35
CA PRO A 58 10.28 13.80 21.45
C PRO A 58 9.02 13.97 20.59
N ALA A 59 7.92 13.28 20.85
CA ALA A 59 6.76 13.21 19.95
C ALA A 59 5.73 14.35 20.10
N GLN A 60 6.04 15.43 20.82
CA GLN A 60 5.12 16.57 20.95
C GLN A 60 5.89 17.88 20.98
N LEU A 61 6.08 18.51 19.81
CA LEU A 61 6.18 19.97 19.64
C LEU A 61 6.26 20.28 18.14
N PHE A 62 5.35 21.16 17.70
CA PHE A 62 5.27 21.85 16.40
C PHE A 62 4.37 21.24 15.30
N GLY A 63 3.08 21.61 15.37
CA GLY A 63 2.25 21.91 14.21
C GLY A 63 2.44 23.37 13.71
N PRO A 64 1.71 23.81 12.66
CA PRO A 64 2.30 24.56 11.53
C PRO A 64 2.08 26.09 11.52
N GLY A 65 2.97 26.83 10.83
CA GLY A 65 2.86 28.26 10.48
C GLY A 65 4.03 28.73 9.59
N PRO A 66 3.88 29.83 8.80
CA PRO A 66 4.20 29.85 7.36
C PRO A 66 5.57 30.43 6.94
N MET A 67 5.90 30.17 5.67
CA MET A 67 7.11 30.57 4.92
C MET A 67 7.46 32.07 4.94
N GLY A 68 8.76 32.35 4.98
CA GLY A 68 9.38 33.59 4.47
C GLY A 68 10.43 33.25 3.41
N ARG A 69 10.22 33.74 2.18
CA ARG A 69 11.15 33.67 1.04
C ARG A 69 12.54 34.23 1.40
N HIS A 70 13.61 33.62 0.91
CA HIS A 70 14.72 34.36 0.29
C HIS A 70 15.57 33.46 -0.63
N VAL A 71 15.78 33.97 -1.84
CA VAL A 71 16.67 33.46 -2.88
C VAL A 71 18.11 33.85 -2.55
N SER A 72 19.08 32.94 -2.74
CA SER A 72 20.45 33.29 -3.15
C SER A 72 21.19 32.07 -3.69
N GLN A 73 21.66 32.17 -4.93
CA GLN A 73 22.71 31.33 -5.52
C GLN A 73 24.01 31.47 -4.71
N THR A 74 24.71 30.37 -4.44
CA THR A 74 26.09 30.08 -4.89
C THR A 74 26.65 28.84 -4.19
N GLN A 75 27.56 28.18 -4.91
CA GLN A 75 28.68 27.35 -4.41
C GLN A 75 28.53 25.83 -4.50
N MET A 76 29.13 25.28 -5.56
CA MET A 76 29.54 23.88 -5.69
C MET A 76 30.54 23.52 -4.59
N GLY A 77 30.34 22.36 -3.96
CA GLY A 77 31.32 21.75 -3.06
C GLY A 77 30.81 20.43 -2.49
N ARG A 78 31.33 19.31 -3.04
CA ARG A 78 31.42 17.95 -2.46
C ARG A 78 30.44 17.63 -1.31
N MET A 79 29.39 16.86 -1.60
CA MET A 79 28.70 16.07 -0.58
C MET A 79 28.55 14.63 -1.08
N GLY A 80 29.11 13.68 -0.33
CA GLY A 80 28.89 12.26 -0.54
C GLY A 80 27.42 11.87 -0.28
N PRO A 81 26.99 10.67 -0.71
CA PRO A 81 25.59 10.30 -0.66
C PRO A 81 25.17 10.02 0.78
N ARG A 82 24.55 11.02 1.42
CA ARG A 82 23.57 10.82 2.49
C ARG A 82 22.23 10.62 1.80
N MET A 83 21.89 9.38 1.47
CA MET A 83 20.50 9.03 1.10
C MET A 83 20.08 7.89 2.01
N GLY A 84 19.42 8.27 3.11
CA GLY A 84 18.48 7.38 3.80
C GLY A 84 17.26 7.15 2.89
N PRO A 85 16.33 6.27 3.29
CA PRO A 85 15.23 5.84 2.44
C PRO A 85 14.51 7.08 1.93
N HIS A 86 14.33 7.18 0.62
CA HIS A 86 13.38 8.13 0.08
C HIS A 86 12.09 7.90 0.84
N PRO A 87 11.59 8.89 1.59
CA PRO A 87 10.29 8.76 2.19
C PRO A 87 9.38 8.50 1.00
N HIS A 88 8.63 7.40 1.05
CA HIS A 88 7.31 7.40 0.45
C HIS A 88 6.70 8.72 0.90
N GLN A 89 6.68 9.72 0.01
CA GLN A 89 5.66 10.72 0.08
C GLN A 89 4.39 9.94 -0.23
N ARG A 90 3.87 9.26 0.81
CA ARG A 90 2.47 9.41 1.16
C ARG A 90 2.18 10.85 0.84
N MET A 91 1.33 11.08 -0.15
CA MET A 91 0.72 12.37 -0.37
C MET A 91 0.33 12.86 1.03
N SER A 92 1.10 13.80 1.57
CA SER A 92 0.71 14.54 2.75
C SER A 92 -0.36 15.48 2.24
N GLN A 93 -1.54 14.92 1.98
CA GLN A 93 -2.75 15.70 2.02
C GLN A 93 -2.83 16.30 3.43
N PRO A 94 -3.25 17.56 3.57
CA PRO A 94 -3.56 18.07 4.88
C PRO A 94 -4.63 17.17 5.49
N HIS A 95 -4.33 16.59 6.66
CA HIS A 95 -5.28 15.87 7.49
C HIS A 95 -6.43 16.81 7.85
N PHE A 96 -7.49 16.81 7.05
CA PHE A 96 -8.76 17.44 7.37
C PHE A 96 -9.79 16.35 7.64
N SER A 97 -10.49 16.48 8.76
CA SER A 97 -11.46 15.52 9.29
C SER A 97 -12.48 15.07 8.26
N PHE A 98 -12.51 13.75 8.02
CA PHE A 98 -13.30 13.03 7.02
C PHE A 98 -14.82 13.22 7.11
N GLU A 99 -15.36 13.61 8.27
CA GLU A 99 -16.79 13.83 8.45
C GLU A 99 -17.33 15.07 7.70
N GLN A 100 -16.48 16.05 7.38
CA GLN A 100 -16.92 17.28 6.71
C GLN A 100 -17.22 17.12 5.21
N ARG A 101 -16.70 16.07 4.54
CA ARG A 101 -17.01 15.81 3.11
C ARG A 101 -18.37 15.14 2.91
N ARG A 102 -18.85 14.39 3.90
CA ARG A 102 -20.15 13.68 3.82
C ARG A 102 -21.35 14.61 4.04
N ALA A 103 -21.17 15.72 4.75
CA ALA A 103 -22.25 16.66 5.07
C ALA A 103 -22.79 17.45 3.86
N GLY A 104 -22.15 17.40 2.70
CA GLY A 104 -22.62 18.02 1.45
C GLY A 104 -23.23 17.07 0.43
N GLY A 105 -23.15 15.75 0.64
CA GLY A 105 -23.60 14.74 -0.31
C GLY A 105 -25.10 14.52 -0.28
N GLN A 106 -25.87 15.40 -0.89
CA GLN A 106 -27.26 15.08 -1.24
C GLN A 106 -27.25 14.03 -2.36
N SER A 107 -27.59 12.80 -2.00
CA SER A 107 -27.98 11.76 -2.95
C SER A 107 -29.24 12.19 -3.71
N LYS A 108 -29.17 12.23 -5.04
CA LYS A 108 -30.24 11.78 -5.95
C LYS A 108 -29.74 11.86 -7.39
N GLY A 109 -30.02 10.80 -8.13
CA GLY A 109 -29.60 10.61 -9.51
C GLY A 109 -30.15 11.63 -10.49
N GLU A 110 -29.70 11.42 -11.74
CA GLU A 110 -29.89 12.24 -12.94
C GLU A 110 -28.84 13.36 -13.05
N SER A 111 -27.80 13.08 -13.84
CA SER A 111 -26.96 14.10 -14.47
C SER A 111 -27.87 15.11 -15.16
N LEU A 112 -28.03 16.28 -14.54
CA LEU A 112 -28.88 17.38 -15.02
C LEU A 112 -28.34 18.08 -16.29
N TYR A 113 -27.29 17.54 -16.91
CA TYR A 113 -26.77 18.00 -18.18
C TYR A 113 -26.48 16.79 -19.06
N GLY A 114 -27.16 16.70 -20.21
CA GLY A 114 -26.98 15.66 -21.24
C GLY A 114 -25.67 15.81 -22.01
N GLY A 115 -24.55 15.96 -21.30
CA GLY A 115 -23.20 15.90 -21.85
C GLY A 115 -22.63 14.50 -21.73
N ALA A 116 -21.64 14.18 -22.58
CA ALA A 116 -20.85 12.97 -22.45
C ALA A 116 -20.32 12.82 -21.01
N VAL A 117 -20.33 11.60 -20.48
CA VAL A 117 -19.79 11.29 -19.15
C VAL A 117 -18.34 11.75 -19.11
N LEU A 118 -18.01 12.68 -18.21
CA LEU A 118 -16.64 13.12 -17.99
C LEU A 118 -15.84 11.93 -17.47
N THR A 119 -14.80 11.55 -18.21
CA THR A 119 -13.94 10.40 -17.90
C THR A 119 -12.48 10.81 -18.04
N PRO A 120 -11.58 10.34 -17.15
CA PRO A 120 -10.14 10.54 -17.28
C PRO A 120 -9.51 9.62 -18.33
N CYS A 121 -10.24 8.64 -18.86
CA CYS A 121 -9.75 7.67 -19.86
C CYS A 121 -9.69 8.28 -21.25
N GLN A 122 -8.82 7.72 -22.10
CA GLN A 122 -8.86 8.06 -23.53
C GLN A 122 -10.17 7.57 -24.16
N ASP A 123 -10.50 6.30 -23.96
CA ASP A 123 -11.74 5.70 -24.45
C ASP A 123 -12.80 5.67 -23.32
N PRO A 124 -13.99 6.26 -23.50
CA PRO A 124 -15.09 6.14 -22.53
C PRO A 124 -15.51 4.70 -22.23
N SER A 125 -15.28 3.75 -23.12
CA SER A 125 -15.54 2.33 -22.88
C SER A 125 -14.53 1.68 -21.93
N ALA A 126 -13.35 2.29 -21.75
CA ALA A 126 -12.34 1.84 -20.80
C ALA A 126 -12.62 2.30 -19.36
N TRP A 127 -13.59 3.19 -19.16
CA TRP A 127 -13.97 3.77 -17.87
C TRP A 127 -14.74 2.77 -17.00
N THR A 128 -14.27 2.56 -15.77
CA THR A 128 -14.93 1.69 -14.78
C THR A 128 -15.50 2.51 -13.62
N PRO A 129 -16.65 3.19 -13.78
CA PRO A 129 -17.16 4.16 -12.80
C PRO A 129 -17.48 3.55 -11.44
N GLU A 130 -17.93 2.29 -11.39
CA GLU A 130 -18.36 1.62 -10.16
C GLU A 130 -17.21 0.84 -9.50
N LYS A 131 -15.98 0.92 -10.04
CA LYS A 131 -14.81 0.32 -9.42
C LYS A 131 -14.40 1.19 -8.23
N ASP A 132 -14.08 0.57 -7.10
CA ASP A 132 -13.54 1.27 -5.94
C ASP A 132 -12.12 1.77 -6.25
N VAL A 133 -11.88 3.07 -6.09
CA VAL A 133 -10.54 3.70 -6.10
C VAL A 133 -9.82 3.35 -4.80
N TYR A 134 -10.53 3.49 -3.69
CA TYR A 134 -10.11 3.03 -2.38
C TYR A 134 -11.34 2.58 -1.61
N GLY A 135 -11.14 1.69 -0.65
CA GLY A 135 -12.19 1.32 0.28
C GLY A 135 -11.58 0.89 1.59
N TRP A 136 -12.42 0.92 2.62
CA TRP A 136 -12.04 0.44 3.94
C TRP A 136 -13.16 -0.38 4.51
N CYS A 137 -12.76 -1.32 5.35
CA CYS A 137 -13.67 -2.18 6.05
C CYS A 137 -14.04 -1.54 7.40
N ASP A 138 -15.32 -1.20 7.58
CA ASP A 138 -15.83 -0.72 8.86
C ASP A 138 -16.27 -1.92 9.71
N MET A 139 -15.43 -2.21 10.71
CA MET A 139 -15.68 -3.17 11.78
C MET A 139 -16.25 -2.49 13.03
N TYR A 140 -16.11 -1.17 13.19
CA TYR A 140 -16.49 -0.46 14.43
C TYR A 140 -17.99 -0.45 14.66
N SER A 141 -18.76 -0.50 13.58
CA SER A 141 -20.22 -0.59 13.62
C SER A 141 -20.73 -1.98 14.04
N MET A 142 -19.85 -2.97 14.22
CA MET A 142 -20.24 -4.33 14.62
C MET A 142 -20.47 -4.44 16.13
N PRO A 143 -21.54 -5.16 16.56
CA PRO A 143 -21.82 -5.38 17.98
C PRO A 143 -20.80 -6.31 18.67
N VAL A 144 -20.13 -7.17 17.91
CA VAL A 144 -19.07 -8.08 18.38
C VAL A 144 -17.95 -8.08 17.35
N GLN A 145 -16.71 -7.81 17.79
CA GLN A 145 -15.54 -7.88 16.92
C GLN A 145 -15.19 -9.34 16.62
N PRO A 146 -14.79 -9.68 15.38
CA PRO A 146 -14.32 -11.03 15.06
C PRO A 146 -13.04 -11.35 15.86
N ASP A 147 -12.91 -12.61 16.27
CA ASP A 147 -11.67 -13.11 16.86
C ASP A 147 -10.60 -13.31 15.78
N ALA A 148 -9.36 -13.60 16.21
CA ALA A 148 -8.23 -13.76 15.30
C ALA A 148 -8.49 -14.86 14.25
N ALA A 149 -9.05 -16.00 14.68
CA ALA A 149 -9.33 -17.12 13.78
C ALA A 149 -10.37 -16.77 12.71
N THR A 150 -11.43 -16.06 13.09
CA THR A 150 -12.48 -15.61 12.16
C THR A 150 -11.93 -14.57 11.20
N CYS A 151 -11.16 -13.61 11.71
CA CYS A 151 -10.57 -12.55 10.90
C CYS A 151 -9.58 -13.10 9.87
N ASP A 152 -8.62 -13.92 10.30
CA ASP A 152 -7.56 -14.46 9.43
C ASP A 152 -8.09 -15.51 8.44
N ALA A 153 -9.31 -16.02 8.64
CA ALA A 153 -10.01 -16.86 7.66
C ALA A 153 -10.65 -16.04 6.51
N GLY A 154 -10.81 -14.73 6.68
CA GLY A 154 -11.33 -13.83 5.65
C GLY A 154 -10.27 -13.53 4.57
N ASP A 155 -10.64 -13.63 3.29
CA ASP A 155 -9.72 -13.29 2.20
C ASP A 155 -9.34 -11.79 2.24
N GLY A 156 -8.04 -11.49 2.35
CA GLY A 156 -7.55 -10.12 2.50
C GLY A 156 -7.80 -9.51 3.88
N CYS A 157 -8.12 -10.32 4.89
CA CYS A 157 -8.27 -9.87 6.27
C CYS A 157 -7.08 -10.31 7.14
N ARG A 158 -6.76 -9.51 8.16
CA ARG A 158 -5.72 -9.77 9.15
C ARG A 158 -6.12 -9.28 10.52
N TYR A 159 -5.93 -10.11 11.53
CA TYR A 159 -6.02 -9.71 12.92
C TYR A 159 -4.70 -9.08 13.39
N SER A 160 -4.75 -7.84 13.89
CA SER A 160 -3.60 -7.16 14.46
C SER A 160 -4.02 -6.17 15.54
N TYR A 161 -3.21 -6.00 16.58
CA TYR A 161 -3.48 -5.07 17.69
C TYR A 161 -4.88 -5.16 18.33
N GLY A 162 -5.51 -6.35 18.28
CA GLY A 162 -6.87 -6.55 18.82
C GLY A 162 -8.01 -6.21 17.84
N TYR A 163 -7.69 -5.89 16.58
CA TYR A 163 -8.65 -5.48 15.54
C TYR A 163 -8.49 -6.35 14.28
N CYS A 164 -9.59 -6.50 13.54
CA CYS A 164 -9.57 -7.11 12.22
C CYS A 164 -9.47 -6.02 11.14
N TYR A 165 -8.46 -6.12 10.29
CA TYR A 165 -8.24 -5.22 9.16
C TYR A 165 -8.46 -6.00 7.86
N CYS A 166 -9.32 -5.50 6.97
CA CYS A 166 -9.54 -6.11 5.66
C CYS A 166 -9.26 -5.11 4.55
N ASP A 167 -8.54 -5.55 3.51
CA ASP A 167 -8.22 -4.76 2.32
C ASP A 167 -9.10 -5.11 1.10
N LYS A 168 -9.96 -6.13 1.25
CA LYS A 168 -10.94 -6.56 0.25
C LYS A 168 -12.37 -6.46 0.74
N LYS A 169 -13.27 -6.11 -0.18
CA LYS A 169 -14.71 -6.06 0.04
C LYS A 169 -15.29 -7.42 0.42
N GLU A 170 -14.88 -8.47 -0.27
CA GLU A 170 -15.37 -9.84 -0.07
C GLU A 170 -14.99 -10.35 1.32
N GLY A 171 -13.72 -10.19 1.72
CA GLY A 171 -13.24 -10.53 3.06
C GLY A 171 -13.92 -9.73 4.15
N CYS A 172 -14.02 -8.42 3.95
CA CYS A 172 -14.71 -7.51 4.86
C CYS A 172 -16.14 -7.97 5.18
N ASN A 173 -16.91 -8.29 4.14
CA ASN A 173 -18.28 -8.76 4.29
C ASN A 173 -18.33 -10.18 4.90
N ALA A 174 -17.35 -11.04 4.57
CA ALA A 174 -17.30 -12.41 5.07
C ALA A 174 -17.08 -12.48 6.59
N VAL A 175 -16.27 -11.57 7.15
CA VAL A 175 -16.04 -11.47 8.60
C VAL A 175 -17.09 -10.61 9.31
N GLY A 176 -18.13 -10.18 8.60
CA GLY A 176 -19.33 -9.51 9.13
C GLY A 176 -19.28 -7.98 9.18
N GLY A 177 -18.24 -7.36 8.63
CA GLY A 177 -18.16 -5.90 8.56
C GLY A 177 -18.84 -5.30 7.35
N THR A 178 -18.77 -3.98 7.26
CA THR A 178 -19.34 -3.21 6.15
C THR A 178 -18.24 -2.57 5.33
N TRP A 179 -18.13 -2.95 4.06
CA TRP A 179 -17.21 -2.30 3.14
C TRP A 179 -17.72 -0.91 2.75
N ASN A 180 -16.91 0.12 2.98
CA ASN A 180 -17.13 1.46 2.49
C ASN A 180 -16.16 1.71 1.33
N GLY A 181 -16.66 1.56 0.10
CA GLY A 181 -15.92 1.86 -1.12
C GLY A 181 -16.14 3.29 -1.57
N TYR A 182 -15.10 3.90 -2.12
CA TYR A 182 -15.17 5.17 -2.83
C TYR A 182 -14.89 4.92 -4.30
N THR A 183 -15.93 5.07 -5.12
CA THR A 183 -15.91 4.64 -6.51
C THR A 183 -15.19 5.65 -7.42
N CYS A 184 -14.79 5.18 -8.59
CA CYS A 184 -14.21 6.02 -9.65
C CYS A 184 -15.13 7.17 -10.06
N ARG A 185 -16.45 6.93 -10.11
CA ARG A 185 -17.45 7.97 -10.32
C ARG A 185 -17.41 9.01 -9.21
N GLU A 186 -17.43 8.58 -7.96
CA GLU A 186 -17.40 9.50 -6.81
C GLU A 186 -16.09 10.29 -6.74
N GLU A 187 -14.95 9.68 -7.06
CA GLU A 187 -13.65 10.35 -7.15
C GLU A 187 -13.68 11.49 -8.17
N MET A 188 -14.25 11.23 -9.35
CA MET A 188 -14.43 12.29 -10.34
C MET A 188 -15.44 13.33 -9.86
N GLU A 189 -16.61 12.95 -9.36
CA GLU A 189 -17.68 13.90 -9.01
C GLU A 189 -17.34 14.80 -7.82
N ASN A 190 -16.52 14.34 -6.89
CA ASN A 190 -16.12 15.08 -5.68
C ASN A 190 -14.73 15.71 -5.77
N MET A 191 -14.04 15.57 -6.92
CA MET A 191 -12.82 16.33 -7.16
C MET A 191 -13.11 17.82 -7.03
N PHE A 192 -12.12 18.60 -6.58
CA PHE A 192 -12.30 20.04 -6.34
C PHE A 192 -13.02 20.72 -7.53
N PRO A 193 -14.07 21.53 -7.30
CA PRO A 193 -14.87 22.10 -8.38
C PRO A 193 -14.03 22.80 -9.45
N ASP A 194 -12.98 23.51 -9.03
CA ASP A 194 -12.06 24.21 -9.91
C ASP A 194 -11.22 23.25 -10.79
N TYR A 195 -10.82 22.10 -10.25
CA TYR A 195 -10.10 21.05 -11.02
C TYR A 195 -11.05 20.47 -12.06
N LEU A 196 -12.27 20.14 -11.64
CA LEU A 196 -13.29 19.61 -12.54
C LEU A 196 -13.65 20.57 -13.66
N GLU A 197 -13.71 21.87 -13.39
CA GLU A 197 -13.91 22.88 -14.42
C GLU A 197 -12.77 22.85 -15.44
N LYS A 198 -11.50 22.79 -15.00
CA LYS A 198 -10.35 22.71 -15.90
C LYS A 198 -10.30 21.43 -16.73
N ILE A 199 -10.67 20.29 -16.14
CA ILE A 199 -10.78 19.02 -16.86
C ILE A 199 -11.91 19.09 -17.91
N ARG A 200 -13.06 19.69 -17.58
CA ARG A 200 -14.16 19.90 -18.55
C ARG A 200 -13.75 20.85 -19.67
N GLU A 201 -13.06 21.94 -19.37
CA GLU A 201 -12.51 22.85 -20.38
C GLU A 201 -11.55 22.11 -21.33
N ALA A 202 -10.66 21.27 -20.78
CA ALA A 202 -9.72 20.49 -21.56
C ALA A 202 -10.43 19.44 -22.43
N ALA A 203 -11.42 18.73 -21.89
CA ALA A 203 -12.25 17.80 -22.63
C ALA A 203 -12.99 18.47 -23.79
N ALA A 204 -13.56 19.66 -23.55
CA ALA A 204 -14.26 20.43 -24.57
C ALA A 204 -13.32 20.98 -25.65
N ALA A 205 -12.09 21.37 -25.26
CA ALA A 205 -11.07 21.84 -26.19
C ALA A 205 -10.37 20.70 -26.95
N GLY A 206 -10.51 19.45 -26.50
CA GLY A 206 -9.76 18.32 -27.03
C GLY A 206 -8.27 18.38 -26.75
N THR A 207 -7.83 19.17 -25.77
CA THR A 207 -6.42 19.33 -25.38
C THR A 207 -6.28 19.67 -23.90
N CYS A 208 -5.24 19.14 -23.27
CA CYS A 208 -4.87 19.47 -21.89
C CYS A 208 -3.70 20.47 -21.79
N GLU A 209 -3.24 21.01 -22.92
CA GLU A 209 -2.16 21.99 -22.97
C GLU A 209 -2.58 23.35 -22.41
N GLY A 210 -1.68 24.01 -21.67
CA GLY A 210 -1.88 25.36 -21.15
C GLY A 210 -2.99 25.51 -20.10
N LYS A 211 -3.53 24.38 -19.62
CA LYS A 211 -4.52 24.33 -18.55
C LYS A 211 -3.80 23.98 -17.25
N ASP A 212 -3.66 24.96 -16.37
CA ASP A 212 -3.14 24.77 -15.03
C ASP A 212 -4.15 25.19 -13.97
N HIS A 213 -3.96 24.66 -12.76
CA HIS A 213 -4.55 25.18 -11.55
C HIS A 213 -3.53 25.01 -10.41
N TYR A 214 -3.13 26.12 -9.79
CA TYR A 214 -2.05 26.19 -8.80
C TYR A 214 -0.72 25.53 -9.23
N GLY A 215 -0.38 25.59 -10.52
CA GLY A 215 0.85 25.02 -11.06
C GLY A 215 0.81 23.52 -11.37
N TYR A 216 -0.34 22.86 -11.16
CA TYR A 216 -0.58 21.50 -11.66
C TYR A 216 -1.26 21.57 -13.03
N GLY A 217 -0.75 20.82 -14.01
CA GLY A 217 -1.38 20.71 -15.31
C GLY A 217 -2.59 19.77 -15.24
N VAL A 218 -3.57 19.95 -16.14
CA VAL A 218 -4.73 19.03 -16.22
C VAL A 218 -4.29 17.59 -16.46
N LYS A 219 -3.20 17.37 -17.20
CA LYS A 219 -2.61 16.03 -17.40
C LYS A 219 -2.25 15.34 -16.07
N ASP A 220 -1.77 16.08 -15.09
CA ASP A 220 -1.36 15.54 -13.79
C ASP A 220 -2.60 15.27 -12.91
N MET A 221 -3.63 16.12 -13.04
CA MET A 221 -4.91 15.95 -12.33
C MET A 221 -5.67 14.69 -12.76
N VAL A 222 -5.58 14.32 -14.05
CA VAL A 222 -6.29 13.14 -14.59
C VAL A 222 -5.48 11.86 -14.51
N ALA A 223 -4.16 11.92 -14.31
CA ALA A 223 -3.28 10.75 -14.29
C ALA A 223 -3.67 9.74 -13.19
N TYR A 224 -3.83 10.21 -11.95
CA TYR A 224 -4.20 9.34 -10.82
C TYR A 224 -5.60 8.71 -10.96
N PRO A 225 -6.67 9.48 -11.27
CA PRO A 225 -7.97 8.90 -11.57
C PRO A 225 -7.92 7.91 -12.74
N ALA A 226 -7.18 8.22 -13.81
CA ALA A 226 -7.05 7.32 -14.95
C ALA A 226 -6.38 6.00 -14.55
N MET A 227 -5.27 6.07 -13.82
CA MET A 227 -4.55 4.91 -13.31
C MET A 227 -5.45 3.95 -12.54
N MET A 228 -6.34 4.50 -11.70
CA MET A 228 -7.21 3.68 -10.87
C MET A 228 -8.43 3.14 -11.62
N CYS A 229 -8.90 3.85 -12.64
CA CYS A 229 -10.25 3.68 -13.18
C CYS A 229 -10.35 3.43 -14.68
N CYS A 230 -9.23 3.46 -15.39
CA CYS A 230 -9.17 3.23 -16.82
C CYS A 230 -8.47 1.89 -17.10
N THR A 231 -9.13 1.05 -17.89
CA THR A 231 -8.57 -0.25 -18.30
C THR A 231 -7.49 -0.12 -19.38
N ASP A 232 -7.40 1.03 -20.04
CA ASP A 232 -6.43 1.39 -21.10
C ASP A 232 -5.28 2.26 -20.59
N TYR A 233 -5.18 2.50 -19.28
CA TYR A 233 -4.05 3.20 -18.68
C TYR A 233 -2.71 2.53 -19.10
N PRO A 234 -1.67 3.27 -19.48
CA PRO A 234 -1.40 4.70 -19.24
C PRO A 234 -1.98 5.69 -20.24
N SER A 235 -2.79 5.24 -21.21
CA SER A 235 -3.53 6.18 -22.05
C SER A 235 -4.60 6.91 -21.23
N THR A 236 -4.69 8.23 -21.40
CA THR A 236 -5.63 9.09 -20.67
C THR A 236 -6.31 10.05 -21.64
N MET A 237 -7.31 10.80 -21.18
CA MET A 237 -7.93 11.86 -21.97
C MET A 237 -6.95 12.97 -22.40
N CYS A 238 -5.81 13.11 -21.70
CA CYS A 238 -4.78 14.09 -22.00
C CYS A 238 -3.59 13.51 -22.77
N GLU A 239 -3.32 12.21 -22.58
CA GLU A 239 -2.13 11.54 -23.09
C GLU A 239 -2.57 10.34 -23.91
N HIS A 240 -2.72 10.54 -25.22
CA HIS A 240 -3.34 9.57 -26.09
C HIS A 240 -2.32 8.55 -26.62
N ASN A 241 -2.76 7.29 -26.75
CA ASN A 241 -2.06 6.16 -27.34
C ASN A 241 -0.73 5.83 -26.65
N VAL A 242 -0.61 6.17 -25.37
CA VAL A 242 0.55 5.82 -24.56
C VAL A 242 0.51 4.32 -24.29
N GLN A 243 1.58 3.64 -24.71
CA GLN A 243 1.74 2.22 -24.46
C GLN A 243 2.41 2.00 -23.11
N PRO A 244 2.00 0.98 -22.33
CA PRO A 244 2.74 0.55 -21.17
C PRO A 244 4.17 0.17 -21.58
N MET A 245 5.14 0.71 -20.86
CA MET A 245 6.56 0.39 -21.00
C MET A 245 7.10 -0.15 -19.67
N THR A 246 8.19 -0.91 -19.74
CA THR A 246 8.86 -1.51 -18.57
C THR A 246 10.23 -0.86 -18.36
N PRO A 247 10.84 -0.93 -17.16
CA PRO A 247 12.19 -0.42 -16.93
C PRO A 247 13.27 -1.24 -17.64
N CYS A 248 12.94 -2.31 -18.35
CA CYS A 248 13.89 -3.22 -18.97
C CYS A 248 14.12 -2.87 -20.44
N LYS A 249 15.29 -3.23 -20.97
CA LYS A 249 15.62 -3.00 -22.39
C LYS A 249 14.69 -3.76 -23.33
N SER A 250 14.21 -4.93 -22.91
CA SER A 250 13.20 -5.70 -23.63
C SER A 250 12.12 -6.24 -22.70
N GLU A 251 10.92 -6.44 -23.24
CA GLU A 251 9.80 -7.02 -22.50
C GLU A 251 10.11 -8.45 -22.02
N ALA A 252 10.93 -9.20 -22.78
CA ALA A 252 11.35 -10.55 -22.41
C ALA A 252 12.24 -10.59 -21.15
N GLU A 253 12.87 -9.48 -20.78
CA GLU A 253 13.68 -9.36 -19.56
C GLU A 253 12.86 -8.91 -18.35
N PHE A 254 11.63 -8.45 -18.56
CA PHE A 254 10.76 -8.01 -17.48
C PHE A 254 10.25 -9.21 -16.67
N LEU A 255 10.40 -9.12 -15.36
CA LEU A 255 9.99 -10.12 -14.39
C LEU A 255 8.70 -9.65 -13.70
N PRO A 256 7.50 -9.85 -14.30
CA PRO A 256 6.26 -9.26 -13.81
C PRO A 256 5.90 -9.67 -12.39
N ASP A 257 6.24 -10.91 -12.00
CA ASP A 257 5.91 -11.49 -10.70
C ASP A 257 7.01 -11.31 -9.64
N ALA A 258 8.15 -10.71 -9.99
CA ALA A 258 9.16 -10.33 -9.02
C ALA A 258 8.66 -9.17 -8.14
N TYR A 259 9.20 -9.05 -6.93
CA TYR A 259 8.85 -7.94 -6.04
C TYR A 259 9.62 -6.67 -6.44
N ALA A 260 8.90 -5.62 -6.81
CA ALA A 260 9.44 -4.26 -6.97
C ALA A 260 9.68 -3.58 -5.63
N TRP A 261 8.92 -3.99 -4.61
CA TRP A 261 9.18 -3.68 -3.22
C TRP A 261 8.57 -4.77 -2.38
N ALA A 262 9.19 -5.05 -1.25
CA ALA A 262 8.62 -5.91 -0.24
C ALA A 262 9.16 -5.53 1.13
N TYR A 263 8.37 -5.80 2.16
CA TYR A 263 8.80 -5.67 3.53
C TYR A 263 8.15 -6.75 4.39
N CYS A 264 8.84 -7.12 5.46
CA CYS A 264 8.34 -8.06 6.45
C CYS A 264 7.96 -7.30 7.72
N ASP A 265 6.67 -7.32 8.07
CA ASP A 265 6.17 -6.77 9.31
C ASP A 265 6.23 -7.80 10.44
N LEU A 266 7.22 -7.63 11.32
CA LEU A 266 7.40 -8.42 12.54
C LEU A 266 6.98 -7.66 13.81
N SER A 267 6.25 -6.55 13.69
CA SER A 267 5.87 -5.71 14.84
C SER A 267 5.03 -6.43 15.88
N ALA A 268 4.28 -7.45 15.47
CA ALA A 268 3.44 -8.26 16.35
C ALA A 268 4.22 -9.34 17.12
N THR A 269 5.28 -9.90 16.52
CA THR A 269 6.04 -11.02 17.10
C THR A 269 7.33 -10.57 17.77
N ASN A 270 7.96 -9.53 17.23
CA ASN A 270 9.21 -8.93 17.67
C ASN A 270 10.26 -9.98 18.08
N PRO A 271 10.72 -10.83 17.13
CA PRO A 271 11.58 -11.95 17.44
C PRO A 271 12.92 -11.48 18.01
N PRO A 272 13.48 -12.19 19.01
CA PRO A 272 14.79 -11.85 19.54
C PRO A 272 15.88 -12.05 18.48
N LYS A 273 17.01 -11.37 18.66
CA LYS A 273 18.16 -11.39 17.74
C LYS A 273 18.57 -12.81 17.34
N GLU A 274 18.67 -13.74 18.30
CA GLU A 274 19.12 -15.11 17.99
C GLU A 274 18.17 -15.82 17.03
N THR A 275 16.85 -15.64 17.20
CA THR A 275 15.84 -16.24 16.32
C THR A 275 15.86 -15.59 14.94
N CYS A 276 16.04 -14.27 14.88
CA CYS A 276 16.14 -13.54 13.63
C CYS A 276 17.35 -13.99 12.80
N ASP A 277 18.55 -13.96 13.40
CA ASP A 277 19.80 -14.28 12.72
C ASP A 277 19.93 -15.78 12.39
N ALA A 278 19.17 -16.65 13.08
CA ALA A 278 19.07 -18.07 12.74
C ALA A 278 18.09 -18.36 11.59
N THR A 279 17.27 -17.39 11.20
CA THR A 279 16.28 -17.55 10.14
C THR A 279 16.90 -17.21 8.78
N PRO A 280 16.79 -18.09 7.76
CA PRO A 280 17.32 -17.82 6.42
C PRO A 280 16.82 -16.49 5.88
N ASP A 281 17.65 -15.75 5.15
CA ASP A 281 17.30 -14.48 4.52
C ASP A 281 16.81 -13.39 5.50
N CYS A 282 17.01 -13.57 6.80
CA CYS A 282 16.76 -12.58 7.83
C CYS A 282 18.05 -12.12 8.48
N LYS A 283 18.06 -10.86 8.94
CA LYS A 283 19.17 -10.28 9.69
C LYS A 283 18.66 -9.25 10.67
N GLU A 284 19.12 -9.34 11.92
CA GLU A 284 18.88 -8.30 12.91
C GLU A 284 19.79 -7.11 12.65
N GLU A 285 19.18 -5.95 12.45
CA GLU A 285 19.87 -4.68 12.33
C GLU A 285 19.12 -3.59 13.08
N TRP A 286 19.85 -2.82 13.89
CA TRP A 286 19.33 -1.65 14.62
C TRP A 286 18.14 -1.94 15.55
N GLY A 287 18.06 -3.15 16.10
CA GLY A 287 16.97 -3.60 16.96
C GLY A 287 15.74 -4.11 16.20
N TRP A 288 15.84 -4.29 14.88
CA TRP A 288 14.77 -4.80 14.03
C TRP A 288 15.23 -6.04 13.27
N CYS A 289 14.36 -7.05 13.20
CA CYS A 289 14.60 -8.19 12.33
C CYS A 289 14.12 -7.87 10.92
N ASN A 290 15.02 -7.92 9.93
CA ASN A 290 14.70 -7.63 8.53
C ASN A 290 14.80 -8.92 7.73
N CYS A 291 13.73 -9.30 7.02
CA CYS A 291 13.65 -10.53 6.22
C CYS A 291 13.40 -10.21 4.75
N GLN A 292 14.19 -10.82 3.87
CA GLN A 292 14.16 -10.58 2.42
C GLN A 292 13.19 -11.52 1.67
N SER A 293 12.72 -12.58 2.33
CA SER A 293 11.83 -13.57 1.71
C SER A 293 10.50 -13.68 2.46
N LYS A 294 9.43 -13.96 1.69
CA LYS A 294 8.11 -14.25 2.24
C LYS A 294 8.12 -15.44 3.19
N ALA A 295 8.77 -16.53 2.78
CA ALA A 295 8.83 -17.76 3.58
C ALA A 295 9.50 -17.52 4.94
N SER A 296 10.58 -16.76 4.97
CA SER A 296 11.29 -16.42 6.21
C SER A 296 10.49 -15.48 7.11
N CYS A 297 9.81 -14.51 6.51
CA CYS A 297 8.91 -13.62 7.23
C CYS A 297 7.78 -14.39 7.92
N GLU A 298 7.10 -15.27 7.18
CA GLU A 298 6.01 -16.10 7.69
C GLU A 298 6.50 -17.11 8.73
N LEU A 299 7.74 -17.63 8.60
CA LEU A 299 8.34 -18.54 9.59
C LEU A 299 8.48 -17.88 10.97
N LEU A 300 8.75 -16.57 11.00
CA LEU A 300 8.82 -15.77 12.22
C LEU A 300 7.45 -15.27 12.72
N GLY A 301 6.36 -15.76 12.10
CA GLY A 301 5.00 -15.29 12.35
C GLY A 301 4.77 -13.85 11.91
N GLY A 302 5.62 -13.33 11.02
CA GLY A 302 5.50 -12.01 10.44
C GLY A 302 4.54 -11.98 9.25
N TYR A 303 4.17 -10.76 8.86
CA TYR A 303 3.36 -10.51 7.68
C TYR A 303 4.21 -9.95 6.55
N PHE A 304 4.30 -10.69 5.45
CA PHE A 304 5.03 -10.24 4.28
C PHE A 304 4.11 -9.45 3.35
N GLN A 305 4.47 -8.22 3.04
CA GLN A 305 3.76 -7.39 2.07
C GLN A 305 4.72 -6.95 0.97
N GLY A 306 4.25 -6.98 -0.28
CA GLY A 306 5.04 -6.50 -1.40
C GLY A 306 4.18 -6.17 -2.61
N GLY A 307 4.71 -5.32 -3.47
CA GLY A 307 4.16 -5.02 -4.79
C GLY A 307 4.95 -5.74 -5.86
N THR A 308 4.25 -6.39 -6.79
CA THR A 308 4.91 -7.01 -7.93
C THR A 308 5.40 -5.94 -8.91
N CYS A 309 6.39 -6.28 -9.72
CA CYS A 309 6.86 -5.41 -10.81
C CYS A 309 5.73 -5.03 -11.75
N LYS A 310 4.82 -5.96 -12.06
CA LYS A 310 3.63 -5.67 -12.86
C LYS A 310 2.70 -4.67 -12.20
N ASP A 311 2.51 -4.76 -10.88
CA ASP A 311 1.70 -3.79 -10.14
C ASP A 311 2.39 -2.43 -10.06
N GLU A 312 3.71 -2.42 -9.94
CA GLU A 312 4.53 -1.20 -9.93
C GLU A 312 4.39 -0.40 -11.23
N MET A 313 4.32 -1.08 -12.38
CA MET A 313 4.11 -0.41 -13.68
C MET A 313 2.77 0.32 -13.77
N LYS A 314 1.79 0.00 -12.93
CA LYS A 314 0.53 0.77 -12.87
C LYS A 314 0.75 2.15 -12.26
N TRP A 315 1.70 2.30 -11.34
CA TRP A 315 1.99 3.56 -10.63
C TRP A 315 2.84 4.53 -11.45
N TRP A 316 3.36 4.09 -12.59
CA TRP A 316 4.11 4.94 -13.50
C TRP A 316 3.19 5.91 -14.21
N ASN A 317 3.63 7.17 -14.33
CA ASN A 317 2.86 8.17 -15.04
C ASN A 317 2.97 7.95 -16.55
N PRO A 318 2.02 8.45 -17.35
CA PRO A 318 2.12 8.36 -18.80
C PRO A 318 3.42 8.96 -19.36
N GLY A 319 3.94 10.00 -18.70
CA GLY A 319 5.25 10.60 -19.01
C GLY A 319 6.42 9.64 -18.86
N ASP A 320 6.40 8.76 -17.85
CA ASP A 320 7.48 7.79 -17.61
C ASP A 320 7.49 6.73 -18.72
N HIS A 321 6.31 6.23 -19.11
CA HIS A 321 6.19 5.31 -20.23
C HIS A 321 6.65 5.94 -21.56
N LYS A 322 6.27 7.20 -21.82
CA LYS A 322 6.77 7.94 -22.99
C LYS A 322 8.29 8.11 -22.95
N GLY A 323 8.85 8.45 -21.80
CA GLY A 323 10.30 8.60 -21.61
C GLY A 323 11.04 7.30 -21.92
N VAL A 324 10.58 6.16 -21.40
CA VAL A 324 11.20 4.86 -21.74
C VAL A 324 11.13 4.57 -23.24
N LYS A 325 9.96 4.81 -23.86
CA LYS A 325 9.80 4.61 -25.30
C LYS A 325 10.76 5.50 -26.09
N GLU A 326 10.86 6.78 -25.74
CA GLU A 326 11.77 7.73 -26.37
C GLU A 326 13.23 7.29 -26.22
N ALA A 327 13.63 6.81 -25.04
CA ALA A 327 14.98 6.33 -24.80
C ALA A 327 15.33 5.11 -25.67
N LEU A 328 14.40 4.15 -25.80
CA LEU A 328 14.56 3.01 -26.69
C LEU A 328 14.66 3.42 -28.15
N ASP A 329 13.80 4.35 -28.60
CA ASP A 329 13.79 4.84 -29.98
C ASP A 329 15.07 5.64 -30.31
N LYS A 330 15.63 6.39 -29.34
CA LYS A 330 16.90 7.12 -29.48
C LYS A 330 18.13 6.24 -29.28
N GLY A 331 18.00 5.12 -28.59
CA GLY A 331 19.12 4.29 -28.15
C GLY A 331 19.95 4.90 -27.01
N THR A 332 19.39 5.85 -26.26
CA THR A 332 20.05 6.50 -25.11
C THR A 332 19.02 7.14 -24.18
N CYS A 333 19.31 7.19 -22.88
CA CYS A 333 18.50 7.93 -21.91
C CYS A 333 19.00 9.37 -21.69
N ALA A 334 20.10 9.77 -22.33
CA ALA A 334 20.65 11.11 -22.17
C ALA A 334 19.67 12.17 -22.68
N GLY A 335 19.22 13.05 -21.78
CA GLY A 335 18.30 14.15 -22.10
C GLY A 335 16.86 13.69 -22.40
N VAL A 336 16.49 12.51 -21.92
CA VAL A 336 15.11 12.01 -21.97
C VAL A 336 14.45 12.27 -20.61
N GLU A 337 13.27 12.86 -20.63
CA GLU A 337 12.49 13.15 -19.41
C GLU A 337 11.33 12.17 -19.26
N GLY A 338 11.06 11.79 -18.01
CA GLY A 338 9.82 11.16 -17.57
C GLY A 338 8.82 12.21 -17.07
N ALA A 339 7.89 11.81 -16.20
CA ALA A 339 6.90 12.74 -15.65
C ALA A 339 7.50 13.76 -14.67
N TRP A 340 8.59 13.40 -13.98
CA TRP A 340 9.12 14.15 -12.85
C TRP A 340 10.59 14.58 -13.02
N GLY A 341 11.13 14.54 -14.24
CA GLY A 341 12.50 14.91 -14.55
C GLY A 341 13.21 13.82 -15.36
N ASP A 342 14.53 13.72 -15.21
CA ASP A 342 15.36 12.74 -15.95
C ASP A 342 14.84 11.30 -15.72
N ILE A 343 14.56 10.61 -16.82
CA ILE A 343 13.97 9.26 -16.80
C ILE A 343 14.83 8.24 -16.05
N LYS A 344 16.15 8.45 -15.99
CA LYS A 344 17.09 7.55 -15.31
C LYS A 344 16.72 7.29 -13.85
N TYR A 345 16.32 8.35 -13.13
CA TYR A 345 15.95 8.23 -11.73
C TYR A 345 14.75 7.30 -11.51
N GLN A 346 13.82 7.30 -12.46
CA GLN A 346 12.61 6.49 -12.37
C GLN A 346 12.88 5.02 -12.71
N VAL A 347 13.71 4.75 -13.72
CA VAL A 347 13.87 3.39 -14.24
C VAL A 347 15.00 2.60 -13.60
N ASP A 348 16.05 3.27 -13.10
CA ASP A 348 17.24 2.59 -12.58
C ASP A 348 16.90 1.73 -11.36
N TRP A 349 16.31 2.33 -10.34
CA TRP A 349 15.95 1.62 -9.12
C TRP A 349 15.04 0.40 -9.39
N ILE A 350 14.01 0.56 -10.22
CA ILE A 350 13.05 -0.51 -10.51
C ILE A 350 13.68 -1.56 -11.43
N GLY A 351 14.56 -1.17 -12.36
CA GLY A 351 15.24 -2.09 -13.27
C GLY A 351 16.06 -3.16 -12.53
N HIS A 352 16.72 -2.79 -11.44
CA HIS A 352 17.47 -3.73 -10.60
C HIS A 352 16.61 -4.82 -9.95
N LEU A 353 15.33 -4.54 -9.72
CA LEU A 353 14.39 -5.47 -9.10
C LEU A 353 13.64 -6.27 -10.17
N CYS A 354 13.22 -5.59 -11.22
CA CYS A 354 12.24 -6.07 -12.19
C CYS A 354 12.82 -6.56 -13.51
N CYS A 355 14.13 -6.40 -13.75
CA CYS A 355 14.77 -6.90 -14.96
C CYS A 355 15.66 -8.11 -14.66
N ALA A 356 15.62 -9.11 -15.55
CA ALA A 356 16.44 -10.30 -15.47
C ALA A 356 17.95 -9.98 -15.51
N SER A 357 18.33 -8.95 -16.28
CA SER A 357 19.71 -8.44 -16.37
C SER A 357 20.19 -7.76 -15.09
N LYS A 358 19.28 -7.47 -14.14
CA LYS A 358 19.53 -6.60 -12.98
C LYS A 358 20.06 -5.23 -13.39
N LYS A 359 19.60 -4.76 -14.54
CA LYS A 359 19.90 -3.44 -15.09
C LYS A 359 18.66 -2.83 -15.67
N SER A 360 18.55 -1.52 -15.57
CA SER A 360 17.53 -0.77 -16.29
C SER A 360 17.88 -0.62 -17.76
N VAL A 361 16.87 -0.23 -18.54
CA VAL A 361 17.01 0.22 -19.92
C VAL A 361 18.07 1.30 -20.06
N CYS A 362 18.18 2.22 -19.10
CA CYS A 362 19.15 3.31 -19.17
C CYS A 362 20.58 2.85 -18.90
N GLU A 363 20.79 1.99 -17.90
CA GLU A 363 22.10 1.40 -17.63
C GLU A 363 22.60 0.59 -18.84
N GLU A 364 21.70 -0.12 -19.51
CA GLU A 364 22.04 -0.90 -20.68
C GLU A 364 22.29 -0.07 -21.94
N LEU A 365 21.53 1.00 -22.17
CA LEU A 365 21.71 1.88 -23.33
C LEU A 365 22.91 2.81 -23.19
N ASP A 366 23.10 3.41 -22.02
CA ASP A 366 24.14 4.41 -21.79
C ASP A 366 25.42 3.80 -21.19
N HIS A 367 25.45 2.48 -20.96
CA HIS A 367 26.60 1.72 -20.48
C HIS A 367 27.21 2.25 -19.16
N TYR A 368 26.35 2.45 -18.16
CA TYR A 368 26.78 2.79 -16.80
C TYR A 368 26.24 1.79 -15.77
N ASP A 369 26.69 1.96 -14.53
CA ASP A 369 26.20 1.26 -13.35
C ASP A 369 25.69 2.32 -12.38
N SER A 370 24.40 2.28 -12.08
CA SER A 370 23.74 3.22 -11.17
C SER A 370 24.17 2.99 -9.71
N GLY A 371 24.76 1.84 -9.39
CA GLY A 371 25.14 1.46 -8.04
C GLY A 371 23.95 1.08 -7.15
N TYR A 372 22.72 0.98 -7.70
CA TYR A 372 21.62 0.37 -6.98
C TYR A 372 21.95 -1.11 -6.77
N SER A 373 21.91 -1.57 -5.52
CA SER A 373 22.09 -2.99 -5.20
C SER A 373 20.76 -3.57 -4.75
N SER A 374 20.41 -4.75 -5.27
CA SER A 374 19.29 -5.56 -4.78
C SER A 374 19.42 -5.96 -3.30
N THR A 375 20.62 -5.80 -2.72
CA THR A 375 20.95 -6.11 -1.31
C THR A 375 20.79 -4.93 -0.35
N GLY A 376 20.34 -3.76 -0.82
CA GLY A 376 20.37 -2.51 -0.06
C GLY A 376 19.01 -1.92 0.32
N MET A 377 17.91 -2.65 0.13
CA MET A 377 16.59 -2.17 0.57
C MET A 377 16.32 -2.72 1.97
N TYR A 378 16.52 -1.84 2.95
CA TYR A 378 16.07 -1.97 4.33
C TYR A 378 14.80 -1.16 4.53
#